data_AF-A0A2N1HZX8-F1
#
_entry.id   AF-A0A2N1HZX8-F1
#
_cell.length_a   1.000
_cell.length_b   1.000
_cell.length_c   1.000
_cell.angle_alpha   90.00
_cell.angle_beta   90.00
_cell.angle_gamma   90.00
#
_symmetry.space_group_name_H-M   'P 1'
#
loop_
_entity.id
_entity.type
_entity.pdbx_description
1 polymer ?
#
loop_
_entity_poly.entity_id
_entity_poly.type
_entity_poly.pdbx_seq_one_letter_code
_entity_poly.pdbx_strand_id
1 'polypeptide(L)'
;MNLNDLKYIREVDFTLRIFTWTIIGGLLLNVVFVTTTFVVGFSNDKALLEIIMTIPYALMIATLASIMVFPFLDLREYISDRVMCKELGWDYEIDFVSKFSPDQLEKLRENYLNLTEKSYSRSQIQERQESFIGQLTRE
;
A
#
# COMPACT_ATOMS: atom_id res chain seq x y z
N MET A 1 14.14 3.08 6.47
CA MET A 1 13.05 3.05 7.47
C MET A 1 13.53 3.86 8.66
N ASN A 2 12.93 5.02 8.89
CA ASN A 2 13.42 6.02 9.84
C ASN A 2 12.95 5.69 11.27
N LEU A 3 13.69 6.10 12.30
CA LEU A 3 13.34 5.81 13.71
C LEU A 3 11.97 6.40 14.12
N ASN A 4 11.56 7.50 13.46
CA ASN A 4 10.23 8.08 13.63
C ASN A 4 9.11 7.21 13.05
N ASP A 5 9.37 6.45 11.98
CA ASP A 5 8.38 5.56 11.34
C ASP A 5 8.03 4.40 12.27
N LEU A 6 9.01 3.90 13.04
CA LEU A 6 8.84 2.82 14.02
C LEU A 6 7.94 3.23 15.20
N LYS A 7 7.88 4.53 15.54
CA LYS A 7 7.00 5.02 16.62
C LYS A 7 5.53 4.76 16.30
N TYR A 8 5.14 4.94 15.02
CA TYR A 8 3.76 4.76 14.57
C TYR A 8 3.33 3.30 14.56
N ILE A 9 4.26 2.36 14.35
CA ILE A 9 3.98 0.91 14.37
C ILE A 9 3.59 0.44 15.78
N ARG A 10 4.09 1.10 16.82
CA ARG A 10 3.79 0.75 18.23
C ARG A 10 2.35 1.10 18.65
N GLU A 11 1.72 2.05 17.98
CA GLU A 11 0.39 2.59 18.30
C GLU A 11 -0.69 2.08 17.34
N VAL A 12 -0.43 1.00 16.60
CA VAL A 12 -1.39 0.41 15.67
C VAL A 12 -2.47 -0.34 16.46
N ASP A 13 -3.62 0.28 16.63
CA ASP A 13 -4.85 -0.45 16.94
C ASP A 13 -5.38 -1.11 15.66
N PHE A 14 -5.27 -2.43 15.61
CA PHE A 14 -5.66 -3.25 14.46
C PHE A 14 -7.17 -3.19 14.22
N THR A 15 -7.60 -2.16 13.50
CA THR A 15 -8.98 -1.99 13.07
C THR A 15 -9.13 -2.47 11.63
N LEU A 16 -10.24 -3.14 11.29
CA LEU A 16 -10.54 -3.62 9.92
C LEU A 16 -10.38 -2.55 8.83
N ARG A 17 -10.52 -1.27 9.20
CA ARG A 17 -10.35 -0.11 8.31
C ARG A 17 -8.92 0.13 7.85
N ILE A 18 -7.93 -0.45 8.52
CA ILE A 18 -6.50 -0.34 8.17
C ILE A 18 -6.12 -1.38 7.12
N PHE A 19 -6.90 -2.46 6.97
CA PHE A 19 -6.59 -3.59 6.08
C PHE A 19 -7.32 -3.54 4.73
N THR A 20 -7.59 -2.33 4.23
CA THR A 20 -8.38 -2.14 3.01
C THR A 20 -7.71 -2.78 1.80
N TRP A 21 -6.39 -2.68 1.64
CA TRP A 21 -5.67 -3.37 0.56
C TRP A 21 -5.67 -4.88 0.75
N THR A 22 -5.47 -5.37 1.97
CA THR A 22 -5.49 -6.82 2.22
C THR A 22 -6.85 -7.42 1.87
N ILE A 23 -7.95 -6.73 2.20
CA ILE A 23 -9.31 -7.21 1.91
C ILE A 23 -9.65 -7.05 0.42
N ILE A 24 -9.56 -5.82 -0.11
CA ILE A 24 -10.00 -5.52 -1.48
C ILE A 24 -9.00 -6.09 -2.49
N GLY A 25 -7.71 -5.85 -2.27
CA GLY A 25 -6.63 -6.40 -3.12
C GLY A 25 -6.63 -7.92 -3.11
N GLY A 26 -6.86 -8.55 -1.95
CA GLY A 26 -6.97 -10.00 -1.85
C GLY A 26 -8.16 -10.57 -2.63
N LEU A 27 -9.34 -9.93 -2.55
CA LEU A 27 -10.51 -10.32 -3.34
C LEU A 27 -10.27 -10.18 -4.85
N LEU A 28 -9.72 -9.04 -5.28
CA LEU A 28 -9.41 -8.80 -6.69
C LEU A 28 -8.38 -9.79 -7.23
N LEU A 29 -7.34 -10.08 -6.45
CA LEU A 29 -6.32 -11.05 -6.83
C LEU A 29 -6.93 -12.46 -7.02
N ASN A 30 -7.82 -12.87 -6.12
CA ASN A 30 -8.55 -14.13 -6.27
C ASN A 30 -9.38 -14.16 -7.56
N VAL A 31 -10.12 -13.10 -7.88
CA VAL A 31 -10.89 -13.01 -9.14
C VAL A 31 -9.97 -13.11 -10.36
N VAL A 32 -8.85 -12.39 -10.37
CA VAL A 32 -7.86 -12.42 -11.46
C VAL A 32 -7.26 -13.82 -11.62
N PHE A 33 -6.94 -14.50 -10.52
CA PHE A 33 -6.40 -15.87 -10.58
C PHE A 33 -7.42 -16.87 -11.14
N VAL A 34 -8.69 -16.76 -10.73
CA VAL A 34 -9.76 -17.62 -11.26
C VAL A 34 -9.93 -17.39 -12.75
N THR A 35 -10.08 -16.13 -13.19
CA THR A 35 -10.25 -15.82 -14.62
C THR A 35 -9.04 -16.25 -15.43
N THR A 36 -7.82 -16.03 -14.93
CA THR A 36 -6.58 -16.50 -15.58
C THR A 36 -6.56 -18.02 -15.68
N THR A 37 -6.98 -18.73 -14.64
CA THR A 37 -7.05 -20.21 -14.66
C THR A 37 -8.01 -20.71 -15.74
N PHE A 38 -9.17 -20.06 -15.91
CA PHE A 38 -10.08 -20.37 -17.00
C PHE A 38 -9.49 -20.08 -18.38
N VAL A 39 -8.92 -18.87 -18.57
CA VAL A 39 -8.34 -18.45 -19.85
C VAL A 39 -7.20 -19.38 -20.27
N VAL A 40 -6.27 -19.65 -19.36
CA VAL A 40 -5.12 -20.55 -19.59
C VAL A 40 -5.57 -22.01 -19.72
N GLY A 41 -6.60 -22.42 -18.98
CA GLY A 41 -7.18 -23.75 -19.07
C GLY A 41 -7.76 -24.02 -20.46
N PHE A 42 -8.59 -23.11 -20.95
CA PHE A 42 -9.18 -23.22 -22.28
C PHE A 42 -8.17 -23.03 -23.41
N SER A 43 -7.15 -22.18 -23.24
CA SER A 43 -6.11 -22.01 -24.26
C SER A 43 -5.22 -23.24 -24.45
N ASN A 44 -5.21 -24.15 -23.47
CA ASN A 44 -4.45 -25.40 -23.50
C ASN A 44 -5.35 -26.63 -23.75
N ASP A 45 -6.56 -26.42 -24.28
CA ASP A 45 -7.54 -27.48 -24.59
C ASP A 45 -7.87 -28.41 -23.41
N LYS A 46 -7.75 -27.91 -22.16
CA LYS A 46 -8.09 -28.72 -20.97
C LYS A 46 -9.59 -28.90 -20.85
N ALA A 47 -10.00 -30.07 -20.35
CA ALA A 47 -11.39 -30.32 -20.02
C ALA A 47 -11.86 -29.39 -18.89
N LEU A 48 -13.12 -28.95 -18.96
CA LEU A 48 -13.72 -28.05 -17.95
C LEU A 48 -13.54 -28.58 -16.51
N LEU A 49 -13.65 -29.90 -16.32
CA LEU A 49 -13.49 -30.53 -15.02
C LEU A 49 -12.07 -30.38 -14.47
N GLU A 50 -11.04 -30.48 -15.31
CA GLU A 50 -9.65 -30.27 -14.90
C GLU A 50 -9.37 -28.82 -14.50
N ILE A 51 -9.98 -27.87 -15.21
CA ILE A 51 -9.89 -26.43 -14.90
C ILE A 51 -10.54 -26.15 -13.54
N ILE A 52 -11.73 -26.70 -13.28
CA ILE A 52 -12.42 -26.51 -11.99
C ILE A 52 -11.59 -27.11 -10.84
N MET A 53 -10.98 -28.27 -11.04
CA MET A 53 -10.13 -28.92 -10.03
C MET A 53 -8.84 -28.13 -9.73
N THR A 54 -8.42 -27.22 -10.61
CA THR A 54 -7.25 -26.35 -10.39
C THR A 54 -7.58 -25.04 -9.66
N ILE A 55 -8.85 -24.61 -9.63
CA ILE A 55 -9.30 -23.38 -8.96
C ILE A 55 -8.91 -23.32 -7.47
N PRO A 56 -9.11 -24.39 -6.65
CA PRO A 56 -8.74 -24.34 -5.23
C PRO A 56 -7.26 -24.02 -5.01
N TYR A 57 -6.37 -24.58 -5.85
CA TYR A 57 -4.94 -24.32 -5.79
C TYR A 57 -4.62 -22.89 -6.19
N ALA A 58 -5.26 -22.37 -7.23
CA ALA A 58 -5.12 -20.98 -7.67
C ALA A 58 -5.54 -19.99 -6.56
N LEU A 59 -6.67 -20.26 -5.90
CA LEU A 59 -7.16 -19.45 -4.77
C LEU A 59 -6.21 -19.51 -3.56
N MET A 60 -5.66 -20.69 -3.26
CA MET A 60 -4.69 -20.84 -2.17
C MET A 60 -3.42 -20.01 -2.44
N ILE A 61 -2.89 -20.08 -3.66
CA ILE A 61 -1.71 -19.30 -4.08
C ILE A 61 -2.01 -17.79 -4.00
N ALA A 62 -3.15 -17.36 -4.54
CA ALA A 62 -3.58 -15.96 -4.48
C ALA A 62 -3.70 -15.47 -3.03
N THR A 63 -4.30 -16.27 -2.16
CA THR A 63 -4.44 -15.94 -0.73
C THR A 63 -3.09 -15.81 -0.04
N LEU A 64 -2.16 -16.74 -0.28
CA LEU A 64 -0.80 -16.65 0.27
C LEU A 64 -0.05 -15.42 -0.22
N ALA A 65 -0.12 -15.13 -1.53
CA ALA A 65 0.49 -13.94 -2.11
C ALA A 65 -0.11 -12.66 -1.51
N SER A 66 -1.43 -12.64 -1.29
CA SER A 66 -2.15 -11.51 -0.71
C SER A 66 -1.69 -11.21 0.71
N ILE A 67 -1.58 -12.23 1.56
CA ILE A 67 -1.10 -12.10 2.95
C ILE A 67 0.37 -11.68 3.00
N MET A 68 1.18 -12.03 2.01
CA MET A 68 2.59 -11.64 1.96
C MET A 68 2.83 -10.21 1.47
N VAL A 69 1.93 -9.62 0.68
CA VAL A 69 2.18 -8.33 0.03
C VAL A 69 1.29 -7.23 0.58
N PHE A 70 -0.02 -7.46 0.64
CA PHE A 70 -0.97 -6.39 0.94
C PHE A 70 -0.88 -5.83 2.37
N PRO A 71 -0.57 -6.62 3.43
CA PRO A 71 -0.38 -6.04 4.76
C PRO A 71 0.74 -5.01 4.84
N PHE A 72 1.77 -5.11 3.98
CA PHE A 72 2.83 -4.09 3.93
C PHE A 72 2.37 -2.81 3.24
N LEU A 73 1.48 -2.91 2.25
CA LEU A 73 0.87 -1.75 1.60
C LEU A 73 -0.08 -1.03 2.56
N ASP A 74 -0.92 -1.79 3.28
CA ASP A 74 -1.77 -1.28 4.35
C ASP A 74 -0.96 -0.56 5.42
N LEU A 75 0.15 -1.14 5.87
CA LEU A 75 1.03 -0.52 6.86
C LEU A 75 1.68 0.77 6.33
N ARG A 76 2.13 0.75 5.08
CA ARG A 76 2.72 1.94 4.45
C ARG A 76 1.72 3.08 4.38
N GLU A 77 0.48 2.80 3.98
CA GLU A 77 -0.57 3.80 3.88
C GLU A 77 -0.95 4.36 5.25
N TYR A 78 -1.07 3.48 6.25
CA TYR A 78 -1.27 3.90 7.64
C TYR A 78 -0.17 4.84 8.15
N ILE A 79 1.11 4.50 7.91
CA ILE A 79 2.24 5.36 8.32
C ILE A 79 2.18 6.71 7.59
N SER A 80 1.88 6.68 6.28
CA SER A 80 1.76 7.89 5.47
C SER A 80 0.69 8.84 6.03
N ASP A 81 -0.48 8.29 6.38
CA ASP A 81 -1.57 9.09 6.95
C ASP A 81 -1.21 9.69 8.30
N ARG A 82 -0.53 8.92 9.16
CA ARG A 82 -0.07 9.41 10.47
C ARG A 82 0.97 10.52 10.34
N VAL A 83 1.88 10.42 9.38
CA VAL A 83 2.87 11.47 9.09
C VAL A 83 2.16 12.73 8.59
N MET A 84 1.25 12.60 7.62
CA MET A 84 0.47 13.72 7.09
C MET A 84 -0.34 14.40 8.20
N CYS A 85 -1.08 13.64 9.02
CA CYS A 85 -1.84 14.19 10.14
C CYS A 85 -0.94 14.97 11.11
N LYS A 86 0.24 14.44 11.42
CA LYS A 86 1.20 15.14 12.29
C LYS A 86 1.70 16.45 11.67
N GLU A 87 1.98 16.49 10.38
CA GLU A 87 2.41 17.71 9.70
C GLU A 87 1.31 18.77 9.64
N LEU A 88 0.05 18.34 9.49
CA LEU A 88 -1.11 19.22 9.50
C LEU A 88 -1.57 19.61 10.92
N GLY A 89 -0.97 19.02 11.96
CA GLY A 89 -1.38 19.22 13.36
C GLY A 89 -2.75 18.62 13.67
N TRP A 90 -3.18 17.61 12.91
CA TRP A 90 -4.46 16.94 13.03
C TRP A 90 -4.36 15.68 13.89
N ASP A 91 -5.42 15.40 14.66
CA ASP A 91 -5.57 14.12 15.33
C ASP A 91 -6.03 13.05 14.33
N TYR A 92 -5.29 11.95 14.22
CA TYR A 92 -5.58 10.89 13.25
C TYR A 92 -6.95 10.25 13.47
N GLU A 93 -7.40 10.05 14.71
CA GLU A 93 -8.68 9.39 14.96
C GLU A 93 -9.84 10.40 14.85
N ILE A 94 -9.67 11.55 15.49
CA ILE A 94 -10.75 12.52 15.66
C ILE A 94 -10.90 13.39 14.41
N ASP A 95 -9.81 13.88 13.83
CA ASP A 95 -9.88 14.83 12.73
C ASP A 95 -9.82 14.17 11.36
N PHE A 96 -9.18 13.01 11.25
CA PHE A 96 -8.94 12.36 9.96
C PHE A 96 -9.89 11.17 9.74
N VAL A 97 -9.87 10.16 10.62
CA VAL A 97 -10.69 8.95 10.46
C VAL A 97 -12.19 9.24 10.65
N SER A 98 -12.57 10.09 11.61
CA SER A 98 -13.99 10.31 11.95
C SER A 98 -14.72 11.29 11.03
N LYS A 99 -14.01 12.29 10.47
CA LYS A 99 -14.63 13.40 9.72
C LYS A 99 -14.71 13.18 8.22
N PHE A 100 -13.85 12.34 7.65
CA PHE A 100 -13.76 12.14 6.21
C PHE A 100 -14.26 10.75 5.81
N SER A 101 -15.00 10.68 4.70
CA SER A 101 -15.33 9.41 4.05
C SER A 101 -14.09 8.82 3.36
N PRO A 102 -14.05 7.50 3.07
CA PRO A 102 -12.93 6.86 2.38
C PRO A 102 -12.54 7.57 1.08
N ASP A 103 -13.51 7.96 0.26
CA ASP A 103 -13.26 8.66 -1.01
C ASP A 103 -12.69 10.08 -0.82
N GLN A 104 -13.03 10.74 0.29
CA GLN A 104 -12.47 12.06 0.61
C GLN A 104 -11.05 11.96 1.16
N LEU A 105 -10.74 10.89 1.90
CA LEU A 105 -9.39 10.59 2.37
C LEU A 105 -8.45 10.34 1.20
N GLU A 106 -8.87 9.56 0.20
CA GLU A 106 -8.10 9.30 -1.02
C GLU A 106 -7.71 10.62 -1.71
N LYS A 107 -8.70 11.50 -1.94
CA LYS A 107 -8.46 12.82 -2.55
C LYS A 107 -7.56 13.71 -1.69
N LEU A 108 -7.66 13.60 -0.37
CA LEU A 108 -6.83 14.38 0.53
C LEU A 108 -5.37 13.89 0.49
N ARG A 109 -5.14 12.58 0.48
CA ARG A 109 -3.81 11.97 0.26
C ARG A 109 -3.22 12.41 -1.08
N GLU A 110 -3.99 12.32 -2.17
CA GLU A 110 -3.55 12.76 -3.50
C GLU A 110 -3.18 14.25 -3.52
N ASN A 111 -3.99 15.10 -2.90
CA ASN A 111 -3.71 16.54 -2.82
C ASN A 111 -2.46 16.82 -1.99
N TYR A 112 -2.29 16.15 -0.84
CA TYR A 112 -1.10 16.30 -0.01
C TYR A 112 0.16 15.79 -0.72
N LEU A 113 0.10 14.65 -1.42
CA LEU A 113 1.19 14.14 -2.25
C LEU A 113 1.54 15.11 -3.38
N ASN A 114 0.55 15.66 -4.09
CA ASN A 114 0.78 16.65 -5.13
C ASN A 114 1.40 17.95 -4.60
N LEU A 115 1.04 18.37 -3.38
CA LEU A 115 1.61 19.56 -2.73
C LEU A 115 3.02 19.31 -2.22
N THR A 116 3.29 18.12 -1.67
CA THR A 116 4.63 17.72 -1.18
C THR A 116 5.58 17.41 -2.33
N GLU A 117 5.15 16.76 -3.40
CA GLU A 117 5.96 16.60 -4.62
C GLU A 117 6.20 17.92 -5.36
N LYS A 118 5.22 18.84 -5.38
CA LYS A 118 5.45 20.20 -5.93
C LYS A 118 6.39 21.05 -5.07
N SER A 119 6.42 20.86 -3.75
CA SER A 119 7.32 21.59 -2.86
C SER A 119 8.71 20.96 -2.77
N TYR A 120 8.83 19.65 -2.97
CA TYR A 120 10.08 18.97 -3.31
C TYR A 120 10.37 19.10 -4.82
N SER A 121 10.52 20.33 -5.28
CA SER A 121 11.31 20.61 -6.48
C SER A 121 12.61 19.81 -6.39
N ARG A 122 12.91 19.03 -7.44
CA ARG A 122 14.08 18.16 -7.65
C ARG A 122 15.44 18.72 -7.19
N SER A 123 15.54 20.03 -6.91
CA SER A 123 16.74 20.69 -6.40
C SER A 123 17.19 20.22 -5.01
N GLN A 124 16.29 20.00 -4.04
CA GLN A 124 16.73 19.74 -2.65
C GLN A 124 17.27 18.32 -2.39
N ILE A 125 16.77 17.32 -3.13
CA ILE A 125 17.29 15.94 -3.04
C ILE A 125 18.67 15.87 -3.73
N GLN A 126 18.83 16.58 -4.85
CA GLN A 126 20.11 16.65 -5.57
C GLN A 126 21.18 17.42 -4.77
N GLU A 127 20.83 18.56 -4.16
CA GLU A 127 21.74 19.30 -3.27
C GLU A 127 22.15 18.50 -2.02
N ARG A 128 21.24 17.71 -1.42
CA ARG A 128 21.61 16.84 -0.30
C ARG A 128 22.51 15.69 -0.72
N GLN A 129 22.31 15.11 -1.91
CA GLN A 129 23.16 14.03 -2.40
C GLN A 129 24.57 14.52 -2.78
N GLU A 130 24.68 15.68 -3.43
CA GLU A 130 25.98 16.29 -3.75
C GLU A 130 26.74 16.75 -2.49
N SER A 131 26.04 17.28 -1.49
CA SER A 131 26.59 17.61 -0.17
C SER A 131 27.15 16.38 0.56
N PHE A 132 26.42 15.25 0.56
CA PHE A 132 26.86 14.02 1.21
C PHE A 132 28.08 13.40 0.51
N ILE A 133 28.11 13.39 -0.83
CA ILE A 133 29.25 12.88 -1.61
C ILE A 133 30.49 13.77 -1.44
N GLY A 134 30.31 15.10 -1.38
CA GLY A 134 31.39 16.05 -1.15
C GLY A 134 32.02 15.97 0.26
N GLN A 135 31.28 15.50 1.25
CA GLN A 135 31.83 15.23 2.60
C GLN A 135 32.63 13.92 2.63
N LEU A 136 32.16 12.88 1.95
CA LEU A 136 32.84 11.58 1.85
C LEU A 136 34.12 11.59 1.00
N THR A 137 34.35 12.62 0.18
CA THR A 137 35.58 12.76 -0.62
C THR A 137 36.63 13.69 0.00
N ARG A 138 36.36 14.27 1.18
CA ARG A 138 37.29 15.13 1.93
C ARG A 138 37.88 14.49 3.19
N GLU A 139 37.52 13.25 3.49
CA GLU A 139 38.23 12.35 4.42
C GLU A 139 39.09 11.36 3.63
#